data_AF-A0A388K578-F1
#
_entry.id   AF-A0A388K578-F1
#
_cell.length_a   1.000
_cell.length_b   1.000
_cell.length_c   1.000
_cell.angle_alpha   90.00
_cell.angle_beta   90.00
_cell.angle_gamma   90.00
#
_symmetry.space_group_name_H-M   'P 1'
#
loop_
_entity.id
_entity.type
_entity.pdbx_description
1 polymer ?
#
loop_
_entity_poly.entity_id
_entity_poly.type
_entity_poly.pdbx_seq_one_letter_code
_entity_poly.pdbx_strand_id
1 'polypeptide(L)'
;MSNFSWMIARSVRIWPFRALSPSAAWNLHGFHRNRIPISLSAATGAAPVSVRHSVPHSGFEWRCCCLRRDEDTKRKRQEGSFVAAHSSLPRVRAVATNAAVAVAGDVAPKAASTCRPLGNSLSFCIVGSGPAGFYTAERLLKSYPHATVDIVEKLPSPFGLVRSGVAPDHPETKAVINQFSRLASVERCKFWGNVQVGRDVSVAELRQYYNAVVFAYGAEGDKTLGIPGEDYKGVVSAREFVWWYNGHPEYAGLPIDLTGTDTAVVLGQGNVALDCARVLLRDVDELAKTDIAEHALEALRESRIRTVLLVGRRGPAQAACTAKELREVLGLRSIRVLVKLSDTSLTEVDQEELKNSRSRRRVHELFVKAGNESGNAADTDRQINFTFFRAPKEILGKQIEGGHCADGLRLERTMLQGGGGGKPQRAVGTGEMEDLPCGLVLRSIGYKSLPLPGLPFDNARGIVPNKEGRIIGEGEEGSDKYERGMYVVGWVKRGPTGIIGTNLVCADQTVASIAEDEKQGLLPSTESNKGTIGLMQLLSHRQTQVVDFEGWNKIAREEVRRGALKGKPREKILSIEEMLKLSRAD
;
A
#
# COMPACT_ATOMS: atom_id res chain seq x y z
N MET A 1 -51.25 14.69 20.44
CA MET A 1 -52.30 15.64 20.83
C MET A 1 -51.84 16.27 22.13
N SER A 2 -51.16 17.41 22.01
CA SER A 2 -51.66 18.76 22.33
C SER A 2 -51.45 19.11 23.80
N ASN A 3 -50.49 20.00 24.07
CA ASN A 3 -50.79 21.22 24.81
C ASN A 3 -49.75 22.31 24.55
N PHE A 4 -50.29 23.53 24.56
CA PHE A 4 -49.85 24.76 23.95
C PHE A 4 -49.41 25.75 25.04
N SER A 5 -48.59 26.72 24.61
CA SER A 5 -48.50 28.10 25.12
C SER A 5 -47.77 28.35 26.45
N TRP A 6 -46.73 29.20 26.40
CA TRP A 6 -46.68 30.45 27.16
C TRP A 6 -45.82 31.48 26.41
N MET A 7 -46.21 32.74 26.58
CA MET A 7 -45.77 33.96 25.89
C MET A 7 -45.21 34.94 26.94
N ILE A 8 -44.54 36.02 26.49
CA ILE A 8 -44.19 37.28 27.22
C ILE A 8 -42.85 37.24 27.98
N ALA A 9 -41.89 38.19 27.95
CA ALA A 9 -41.73 39.52 27.34
C ALA A 9 -40.25 39.95 27.18
N ARG A 10 -40.07 40.89 26.24
CA ARG A 10 -39.04 41.94 26.05
C ARG A 10 -38.09 42.27 27.21
N SER A 11 -36.82 42.53 26.87
CA SER A 11 -36.13 43.79 27.21
C SER A 11 -34.94 44.08 26.29
N VAL A 12 -35.01 45.26 25.67
CA VAL A 12 -33.97 45.92 24.86
C VAL A 12 -33.10 46.76 25.81
N ARG A 13 -31.77 46.70 25.66
CA ARG A 13 -30.87 47.80 26.06
C ARG A 13 -29.78 47.99 25.02
N ILE A 14 -29.53 49.26 24.76
CA ILE A 14 -28.75 49.87 23.69
C ILE A 14 -27.78 50.85 24.39
N TRP A 15 -26.53 50.91 23.89
CA TRP A 15 -25.50 51.98 23.95
C TRP A 15 -24.52 52.09 25.14
N PRO A 16 -23.34 52.77 24.99
CA PRO A 16 -22.67 53.26 23.76
C PRO A 16 -21.13 53.10 23.66
N PHE A 17 -20.66 53.42 22.45
CA PHE A 17 -19.35 53.97 22.03
C PHE A 17 -18.49 54.72 23.08
N ARG A 18 -17.17 54.52 23.00
CA ARG A 18 -16.17 55.62 23.11
C ARG A 18 -14.86 55.27 22.38
N ALA A 19 -14.55 56.06 21.37
CA ALA A 19 -13.22 56.19 20.77
C ALA A 19 -12.39 57.22 21.56
N LEU A 20 -11.07 57.05 21.60
CA LEU A 20 -10.05 58.12 21.77
C LEU A 20 -8.65 57.52 21.51
N SER A 21 -7.97 58.03 20.48
CA SER A 21 -6.49 58.13 20.35
C SER A 21 -6.07 59.55 20.81
N PRO A 22 -4.81 60.06 20.74
CA PRO A 22 -3.51 59.49 20.32
C PRO A 22 -2.28 59.92 21.21
N SER A 23 -1.06 59.53 20.79
CA SER A 23 0.20 60.35 20.78
C SER A 23 1.37 60.06 21.75
N ALA A 24 2.58 60.14 21.15
CA ALA A 24 3.94 60.47 21.65
C ALA A 24 4.73 59.37 22.40
N ALA A 25 5.80 58.77 21.83
CA ALA A 25 7.16 59.28 21.56
C ALA A 25 8.04 59.41 22.82
N TRP A 26 9.32 59.00 22.73
CA TRP A 26 10.56 59.48 23.40
C TRP A 26 11.65 58.38 23.49
N ASN A 27 12.57 58.40 22.51
CA ASN A 27 14.05 58.38 22.55
C ASN A 27 14.90 57.60 23.60
N LEU A 28 15.88 56.85 23.03
CA LEU A 28 17.35 56.81 23.25
C LEU A 28 17.97 56.41 24.62
N HIS A 29 18.76 55.32 24.66
CA HIS A 29 20.26 55.29 24.71
C HIS A 29 20.87 53.97 25.29
N GLY A 30 22.10 53.63 24.84
CA GLY A 30 23.09 52.80 25.56
C GLY A 30 23.46 51.46 24.89
N PHE A 31 24.30 51.43 23.84
CA PHE A 31 25.74 51.11 23.89
C PHE A 31 26.20 49.99 24.86
N HIS A 32 26.69 48.86 24.34
CA HIS A 32 28.03 48.35 24.68
C HIS A 32 28.60 47.44 23.57
N ARG A 33 29.84 47.77 23.18
CA ARG A 33 30.72 47.03 22.27
C ARG A 33 31.35 45.82 23.00
N ASN A 34 31.68 44.76 22.25
CA ASN A 34 33.05 44.26 22.27
C ASN A 34 33.43 43.51 20.98
N ARG A 35 34.67 43.75 20.54
CA ARG A 35 35.34 43.30 19.32
C ARG A 35 36.28 42.11 19.64
N ILE A 36 36.33 41.12 18.72
CA ILE A 36 37.49 40.60 17.92
C ILE A 36 38.77 40.23 18.74
N PRO A 37 39.49 39.09 18.54
CA PRO A 37 40.08 38.75 17.23
C PRO A 37 40.28 37.30 16.78
N ILE A 38 40.57 37.26 15.47
CA ILE A 38 41.06 36.20 14.60
C ILE A 38 42.52 35.84 14.95
N SER A 39 42.91 34.58 14.75
CA SER A 39 44.31 34.22 14.42
C SER A 39 44.37 33.14 13.35
N LEU A 40 45.03 33.48 12.23
CA LEU A 40 45.63 32.57 11.26
C LEU A 40 46.99 32.08 11.77
N SER A 41 47.37 30.83 11.46
CA SER A 41 48.76 30.38 11.40
C SER A 41 48.89 29.27 10.37
N ALA A 42 49.94 29.37 9.56
CA ALA A 42 50.34 28.49 8.48
C ALA A 42 51.69 27.81 8.82
N ALA A 43 51.90 26.59 8.32
CA ALA A 43 53.21 25.96 8.09
C ALA A 43 52.97 24.70 7.21
N THR A 44 53.23 24.72 5.90
CA THR A 44 54.49 24.40 5.16
C THR A 44 54.99 22.95 5.26
N GLY A 45 55.13 22.27 4.12
CA GLY A 45 56.14 21.20 3.99
C GLY A 45 55.93 20.13 2.89
N ALA A 46 56.67 20.28 1.79
CA ALA A 46 57.23 19.25 0.90
C ALA A 46 56.38 18.61 -0.24
N ALA A 47 57.02 18.58 -1.42
CA ALA A 47 56.55 18.15 -2.73
C ALA A 47 57.18 16.79 -3.15
N PRO A 48 57.31 16.41 -4.45
CA PRO A 48 56.56 15.34 -5.08
C PRO A 48 57.42 14.12 -5.50
N VAL A 49 56.77 12.99 -5.83
CA VAL A 49 57.41 11.92 -6.62
C VAL A 49 56.48 11.51 -7.76
N SER A 50 56.97 11.73 -8.98
CA SER A 50 56.41 11.19 -10.22
C SER A 50 56.93 9.79 -10.47
N VAL A 51 56.06 8.87 -10.89
CA VAL A 51 56.45 7.74 -11.77
C VAL A 51 55.35 7.59 -12.83
N ARG A 52 55.72 7.85 -14.08
CA ARG A 52 54.98 7.46 -15.30
C ARG A 52 54.84 5.94 -15.34
N HIS A 53 53.76 5.39 -15.89
CA HIS A 53 53.80 4.31 -16.88
C HIS A 53 52.49 4.34 -17.69
N SER A 54 52.66 4.48 -19.00
CA SER A 54 51.71 4.35 -20.09
C SER A 54 51.41 2.87 -20.41
N VAL A 55 50.17 2.51 -20.76
CA VAL A 55 49.76 1.56 -21.85
C VAL A 55 48.23 1.70 -22.05
N PRO A 56 47.70 1.64 -23.29
CA PRO A 56 46.29 1.93 -23.60
C PRO A 56 45.42 0.67 -23.66
N HIS A 57 44.12 0.79 -23.38
CA HIS A 57 43.15 -0.24 -23.74
C HIS A 57 42.06 0.30 -24.69
N SER A 58 42.15 -0.23 -25.91
CA SER A 58 41.18 -0.42 -26.97
C SER A 58 39.70 -0.39 -26.55
N GLY A 59 38.95 0.50 -27.21
CA GLY A 59 37.51 0.40 -27.37
C GLY A 59 37.14 -0.64 -28.41
N PHE A 60 36.11 -1.44 -28.11
CA PHE A 60 35.41 -2.28 -29.07
C PHE A 60 33.99 -1.72 -29.23
N GLU A 61 33.78 -0.94 -30.29
CA GLU A 61 32.47 -0.65 -30.86
C GLU A 61 32.20 -1.66 -31.99
N TRP A 62 31.11 -2.41 -31.88
CA TRP A 62 30.58 -3.18 -33.00
C TRP A 62 29.70 -2.29 -33.88
N ARG A 63 30.24 -1.85 -35.02
CA ARG A 63 29.47 -1.46 -36.20
C ARG A 63 29.14 -2.73 -36.99
N CYS A 64 27.89 -2.89 -37.40
CA CYS A 64 27.54 -3.77 -38.50
C CYS A 64 26.90 -2.94 -39.61
N CYS A 65 27.49 -3.03 -40.80
CA CYS A 65 27.14 -2.33 -42.02
C CYS A 65 25.79 -2.77 -42.58
N CYS A 66 25.07 -1.78 -43.12
CA CYS A 66 24.00 -1.93 -44.11
C CYS A 66 24.50 -2.61 -45.40
N LEU A 67 23.58 -3.21 -46.18
CA LEU A 67 23.41 -2.91 -47.61
C LEU A 67 22.10 -3.51 -48.21
N ARG A 68 21.32 -2.60 -48.84
CA ARG A 68 20.35 -2.64 -49.97
C ARG A 68 19.23 -3.70 -50.00
N ARG A 69 17.94 -3.29 -50.00
CA ARG A 69 17.07 -2.64 -51.03
C ARG A 69 16.86 -3.47 -52.31
N ASP A 70 15.60 -3.85 -52.56
CA ASP A 70 14.85 -3.34 -53.71
C ASP A 70 13.32 -3.42 -53.49
N GLU A 71 12.63 -2.46 -54.12
CA GLU A 71 11.19 -2.23 -54.17
C GLU A 71 10.51 -3.24 -55.12
N ASP A 72 9.22 -3.56 -54.95
CA ASP A 72 8.20 -3.07 -55.90
C ASP A 72 6.74 -3.49 -55.62
N THR A 73 5.85 -2.53 -55.93
CA THR A 73 4.46 -2.63 -56.44
C THR A 73 3.23 -3.11 -55.63
N LYS A 74 2.34 -2.11 -55.44
CA LYS A 74 0.91 -1.99 -55.87
C LYS A 74 -0.15 -2.95 -55.27
N ARG A 75 -1.14 -2.48 -54.49
CA ARG A 75 -2.36 -1.65 -54.77
C ARG A 75 -3.62 -2.47 -55.14
N LYS A 76 -4.74 -2.06 -54.50
CA LYS A 76 -6.20 -2.22 -54.81
C LYS A 76 -6.92 -3.46 -54.22
N ARG A 77 -7.87 -3.27 -53.27
CA ARG A 77 -9.32 -2.92 -53.43
C ARG A 77 -10.11 -4.12 -54.01
N GLN A 78 -11.34 -4.47 -53.63
CA GLN A 78 -12.45 -3.87 -52.87
C GLN A 78 -13.51 -4.98 -52.73
N GLU A 79 -14.34 -4.93 -51.67
CA GLU A 79 -15.76 -5.39 -51.62
C GLU A 79 -16.08 -6.88 -51.86
N GLY A 80 -17.11 -7.52 -51.31
CA GLY A 80 -18.19 -7.24 -50.36
C GLY A 80 -18.77 -8.62 -49.97
N SER A 81 -19.22 -8.82 -48.72
CA SER A 81 -20.64 -8.80 -48.36
C SER A 81 -21.46 -10.06 -48.73
N PHE A 82 -21.94 -10.73 -47.66
CA PHE A 82 -23.24 -11.39 -47.48
C PHE A 82 -23.46 -12.91 -47.73
N VAL A 83 -23.60 -13.62 -46.60
CA VAL A 83 -24.77 -14.41 -46.09
C VAL A 83 -25.14 -15.80 -46.65
N ALA A 84 -25.52 -16.65 -45.67
CA ALA A 84 -26.25 -17.94 -45.67
C ALA A 84 -25.42 -19.20 -45.96
N ALA A 85 -25.08 -20.03 -44.97
CA ALA A 85 -25.93 -20.97 -44.20
C ALA A 85 -26.54 -22.09 -45.05
N HIS A 86 -25.97 -23.31 -44.99
CA HIS A 86 -26.66 -24.54 -44.52
C HIS A 86 -25.75 -25.78 -44.57
N SER A 87 -25.79 -26.51 -43.45
CA SER A 87 -25.69 -27.97 -43.25
C SER A 87 -24.98 -28.87 -44.27
N SER A 88 -23.99 -29.64 -43.79
CA SER A 88 -23.98 -31.12 -43.88
C SER A 88 -22.66 -31.74 -43.36
N LEU A 89 -22.75 -32.65 -42.39
CA LEU A 89 -21.74 -33.68 -42.04
C LEU A 89 -21.58 -34.65 -43.23
N PRO A 90 -20.42 -35.34 -43.47
CA PRO A 90 -20.04 -36.51 -42.65
C PRO A 90 -18.53 -36.93 -42.56
N ARG A 91 -18.24 -37.69 -41.48
CA ARG A 91 -17.34 -38.86 -41.27
C ARG A 91 -15.90 -38.98 -41.84
N VAL A 92 -14.97 -39.14 -40.88
CA VAL A 92 -13.94 -40.22 -40.68
C VAL A 92 -12.78 -40.38 -41.67
N ARG A 93 -11.53 -40.23 -41.17
CA ARG A 93 -10.49 -41.29 -41.15
C ARG A 93 -9.25 -40.89 -40.35
N ALA A 94 -8.86 -41.75 -39.42
CA ALA A 94 -7.56 -41.77 -38.76
C ALA A 94 -6.52 -42.43 -39.68
N VAL A 95 -5.29 -41.93 -39.68
CA VAL A 95 -4.11 -42.59 -40.23
C VAL A 95 -2.97 -42.44 -39.22
N ALA A 96 -2.41 -43.57 -38.79
CA ALA A 96 -1.17 -43.67 -38.04
C ALA A 96 0.00 -43.89 -39.01
N THR A 97 1.17 -43.36 -38.69
CA THR A 97 2.46 -43.88 -39.17
C THR A 97 3.55 -43.70 -38.11
N ASN A 98 4.24 -44.81 -37.83
CA ASN A 98 5.45 -44.93 -37.02
C ASN A 98 6.69 -44.47 -37.80
N ALA A 99 7.71 -43.96 -37.11
CA ALA A 99 9.12 -44.31 -37.37
C ALA A 99 9.99 -43.99 -36.16
N ALA A 100 10.60 -45.02 -35.58
CA ALA A 100 11.64 -44.95 -34.56
C ALA A 100 13.02 -44.95 -35.24
N VAL A 101 13.98 -44.23 -34.66
CA VAL A 101 15.42 -44.42 -34.89
C VAL A 101 16.09 -44.47 -33.52
N ALA A 102 16.77 -45.58 -33.25
CA ALA A 102 17.59 -45.79 -32.06
C ALA A 102 19.03 -45.37 -32.34
N VAL A 103 19.68 -44.75 -31.35
CA VAL A 103 21.15 -44.75 -31.20
C VAL A 103 21.45 -45.02 -29.74
N ALA A 104 22.18 -46.12 -29.51
CA ALA A 104 22.68 -46.55 -28.23
C ALA A 104 23.93 -45.77 -27.81
N GLY A 105 24.10 -45.59 -26.51
CA GLY A 105 25.30 -45.08 -25.87
C GLY A 105 25.26 -45.39 -24.37
N ASP A 106 25.91 -46.48 -23.99
CA ASP A 106 26.12 -46.91 -22.60
C ASP A 106 27.00 -45.93 -21.82
N VAL A 107 26.53 -45.46 -20.66
CA VAL A 107 27.39 -45.05 -19.54
C VAL A 107 26.76 -45.49 -18.22
N ALA A 108 27.54 -46.24 -17.45
CA ALA A 108 27.21 -46.96 -16.22
C ALA A 108 26.59 -46.11 -15.07
N PRO A 109 25.82 -46.73 -14.15
CA PRO A 109 25.25 -46.03 -13.01
C PRO A 109 26.31 -45.86 -11.92
N LYS A 110 26.69 -44.61 -11.61
CA LYS A 110 27.48 -44.28 -10.43
C LYS A 110 26.87 -43.08 -9.72
N ALA A 111 26.09 -43.39 -8.70
CA ALA A 111 26.28 -42.98 -7.32
C ALA A 111 24.94 -43.07 -6.62
N ALA A 112 24.87 -43.92 -5.60
CA ALA A 112 23.77 -43.99 -4.68
C ALA A 112 23.42 -42.57 -4.22
N SER A 113 22.21 -42.12 -4.56
CA SER A 113 21.54 -41.08 -3.81
C SER A 113 21.60 -41.54 -2.36
N THR A 114 22.37 -40.83 -1.55
CA THR A 114 22.30 -40.95 -0.11
C THR A 114 20.86 -40.58 0.25
N CYS A 115 20.02 -41.58 0.45
CA CYS A 115 18.77 -41.42 1.16
C CYS A 115 19.16 -40.75 2.49
N ARG A 116 18.85 -39.45 2.61
CA ARG A 116 18.85 -38.80 3.92
C ARG A 116 18.02 -39.74 4.81
N PRO A 117 18.52 -40.13 6.01
CA PRO A 117 17.62 -40.73 6.99
C PRO A 117 16.43 -39.78 7.11
N LEU A 118 15.20 -40.30 7.23
CA LEU A 118 13.94 -39.53 7.36
C LEU A 118 14.13 -38.37 8.35
N GLY A 119 14.66 -37.26 7.84
CA GLY A 119 15.04 -36.11 8.62
C GLY A 119 13.74 -35.36 8.81
N ASN A 120 13.42 -35.05 10.05
CA ASN A 120 12.21 -34.33 10.43
C ASN A 120 11.83 -33.31 9.35
N SER A 121 10.67 -33.51 8.74
CA SER A 121 10.13 -32.61 7.73
C SER A 121 10.20 -31.17 8.26
N LEU A 122 10.76 -30.26 7.46
CA LEU A 122 10.87 -28.86 7.87
C LEU A 122 9.48 -28.26 8.07
N SER A 123 9.29 -27.57 9.18
CA SER A 123 8.07 -26.86 9.53
C SER A 123 8.31 -25.36 9.47
N PHE A 124 7.45 -24.65 8.74
CA PHE A 124 7.51 -23.20 8.60
C PHE A 124 6.22 -22.56 9.12
N CYS A 125 6.34 -21.46 9.86
CA CYS A 125 5.20 -20.63 10.26
C CYS A 125 5.30 -19.27 9.56
N ILE A 126 4.18 -18.78 9.03
CA ILE A 126 4.07 -17.47 8.41
C ILE A 126 3.03 -16.67 9.19
N VAL A 127 3.42 -15.51 9.70
CA VAL A 127 2.54 -14.63 10.48
C VAL A 127 1.99 -13.53 9.57
N GLY A 128 0.74 -13.69 9.14
CA GLY A 128 0.01 -12.78 8.26
C GLY A 128 -0.31 -13.42 6.92
N SER A 129 -1.59 -13.35 6.51
CA SER A 129 -2.12 -13.97 5.29
C SER A 129 -2.28 -13.00 4.11
N GLY A 130 -1.53 -11.89 4.10
CA GLY A 130 -1.48 -10.99 2.96
C GLY A 130 -0.72 -11.59 1.76
N PRO A 131 -0.57 -10.84 0.65
CA PRO A 131 0.20 -11.27 -0.51
C PRO A 131 1.63 -11.73 -0.19
N ALA A 132 2.30 -11.03 0.71
CA ALA A 132 3.65 -11.37 1.11
C ALA A 132 3.72 -12.75 1.77
N GLY A 133 2.77 -13.07 2.67
CA GLY A 133 2.69 -14.37 3.33
C GLY A 133 2.39 -15.50 2.34
N PHE A 134 1.37 -15.32 1.48
CA PHE A 134 1.02 -16.33 0.49
C PHE A 134 2.11 -16.56 -0.57
N TYR A 135 2.78 -15.50 -1.05
CA TYR A 135 3.92 -15.69 -1.96
C TYR A 135 5.07 -16.41 -1.28
N THR A 136 5.38 -16.10 -0.01
CA THR A 136 6.38 -16.87 0.74
C THR A 136 5.98 -18.34 0.90
N ALA A 137 4.72 -18.63 1.26
CA ALA A 137 4.22 -20.00 1.36
C ALA A 137 4.39 -20.75 0.04
N GLU A 138 4.05 -20.12 -1.09
CA GLU A 138 4.18 -20.71 -2.41
C GLU A 138 5.63 -21.07 -2.73
N ARG A 139 6.55 -20.16 -2.44
CA ARG A 139 7.99 -20.36 -2.69
C ARG A 139 8.57 -21.43 -1.77
N LEU A 140 8.21 -21.45 -0.49
CA LEU A 140 8.65 -22.50 0.45
C LEU A 140 8.14 -23.88 0.02
N LEU A 141 6.86 -24.03 -0.32
CA LEU A 141 6.29 -25.33 -0.74
C LEU A 141 6.87 -25.84 -2.06
N LYS A 142 7.31 -24.94 -2.96
CA LYS A 142 8.03 -25.26 -4.20
C LYS A 142 9.47 -25.67 -3.93
N SER A 143 10.18 -24.98 -3.03
CA SER A 143 11.57 -25.26 -2.69
C SER A 143 11.74 -26.49 -1.80
N TYR A 144 10.74 -26.81 -0.97
CA TYR A 144 10.78 -27.91 -0.01
C TYR A 144 9.58 -28.86 -0.20
N PRO A 145 9.74 -29.94 -0.98
CA PRO A 145 8.64 -30.86 -1.32
C PRO A 145 8.01 -31.59 -0.13
N HIS A 146 8.75 -31.78 0.96
CA HIS A 146 8.27 -32.49 2.15
C HIS A 146 7.90 -31.56 3.31
N ALA A 147 8.15 -30.26 3.20
CA ALA A 147 7.90 -29.31 4.29
C ALA A 147 6.41 -29.02 4.49
N THR A 148 6.08 -28.59 5.70
CA THR A 148 4.76 -28.07 6.08
C THR A 148 4.83 -26.56 6.29
N VAL A 149 3.76 -25.85 5.94
CA VAL A 149 3.64 -24.39 6.10
C VAL A 149 2.33 -24.07 6.81
N ASP A 150 2.43 -23.38 7.93
CA ASP A 150 1.28 -22.85 8.67
C ASP A 150 1.20 -21.34 8.48
N ILE A 151 0.06 -20.82 8.06
CA ILE A 151 -0.23 -19.39 7.92
C ILE A 151 -1.15 -18.97 9.06
N VAL A 152 -0.63 -18.15 9.98
CA VAL A 152 -1.36 -17.62 11.14
C VAL A 152 -1.87 -16.22 10.81
N GLU A 153 -3.15 -15.94 11.05
CA GLU A 153 -3.80 -14.68 10.71
C GLU A 153 -4.68 -14.19 11.85
N LYS A 154 -4.57 -12.89 12.19
CA LYS A 154 -5.34 -12.29 13.28
C LYS A 154 -6.83 -12.23 13.00
N LEU A 155 -7.22 -12.10 11.73
CA LEU A 155 -8.63 -12.07 11.30
C LEU A 155 -9.16 -13.47 10.96
N PRO A 156 -10.48 -13.72 11.07
CA PRO A 156 -11.09 -14.92 10.49
C PRO A 156 -10.91 -15.01 8.97
N SER A 157 -10.82 -13.87 8.29
CA SER A 157 -10.71 -13.79 6.82
C SER A 157 -9.26 -13.59 6.36
N PRO A 158 -8.77 -14.39 5.39
CA PRO A 158 -7.42 -14.24 4.83
C PRO A 158 -7.31 -13.11 3.79
N PHE A 159 -6.14 -13.04 3.16
CA PHE A 159 -5.78 -12.20 1.98
C PHE A 159 -5.37 -10.76 2.30
N GLY A 160 -5.48 -10.33 3.57
CA GLY A 160 -5.07 -9.01 4.03
C GLY A 160 -5.59 -7.88 3.14
N LEU A 161 -4.71 -6.95 2.76
CA LEU A 161 -5.07 -5.77 1.96
C LEU A 161 -5.59 -6.08 0.54
N VAL A 162 -5.49 -7.31 0.02
CA VAL A 162 -6.19 -7.63 -1.24
C VAL A 162 -7.70 -7.61 -1.03
N ARG A 163 -8.16 -8.01 0.16
CA ARG A 163 -9.58 -8.03 0.53
C ARG A 163 -10.02 -6.71 1.18
N SER A 164 -9.20 -6.17 2.08
CA SER A 164 -9.54 -4.98 2.90
C SER A 164 -8.94 -3.66 2.41
N GLY A 165 -8.01 -3.68 1.46
CA GLY A 165 -7.30 -2.49 0.96
C GLY A 165 -7.64 -2.14 -0.48
N VAL A 166 -7.46 -3.08 -1.42
CA VAL A 166 -7.77 -2.88 -2.84
C VAL A 166 -9.21 -2.39 -2.99
N ALA A 167 -9.39 -1.29 -3.73
CA ALA A 167 -10.68 -0.66 -3.89
C ALA A 167 -11.72 -1.62 -4.49
N PRO A 168 -13.00 -1.48 -4.13
CA PRO A 168 -14.04 -2.40 -4.58
C PRO A 168 -14.29 -2.33 -6.09
N ASP A 169 -13.93 -1.21 -6.72
CA ASP A 169 -14.00 -1.00 -8.15
C ASP A 169 -12.73 -1.43 -8.93
N HIS A 170 -11.80 -2.13 -8.26
CA HIS A 170 -10.64 -2.83 -8.85
C HIS A 170 -10.70 -4.36 -8.68
N PRO A 171 -11.79 -5.02 -9.13
CA PRO A 171 -11.95 -6.46 -8.96
C PRO A 171 -10.85 -7.28 -9.66
N GLU A 172 -10.28 -6.77 -10.75
CA GLU A 172 -9.20 -7.43 -11.48
C GLU A 172 -7.92 -7.54 -10.64
N THR A 173 -7.68 -6.56 -9.78
CA THR A 173 -6.53 -6.59 -8.85
C THR A 173 -6.76 -7.61 -7.72
N LYS A 174 -8.03 -7.87 -7.34
CA LYS A 174 -8.40 -8.90 -6.37
C LYS A 174 -8.31 -10.32 -6.91
N ALA A 175 -8.18 -10.52 -8.22
CA ALA A 175 -8.13 -11.84 -8.86
C ALA A 175 -6.99 -12.75 -8.36
N VAL A 176 -5.93 -12.17 -7.79
CA VAL A 176 -4.83 -12.92 -7.14
C VAL A 176 -5.31 -13.81 -5.99
N ILE A 177 -6.46 -13.51 -5.38
CA ILE A 177 -7.10 -14.35 -4.35
C ILE A 177 -7.30 -15.79 -4.86
N ASN A 178 -7.57 -15.98 -6.15
CA ASN A 178 -7.76 -17.31 -6.73
C ASN A 178 -6.48 -18.17 -6.64
N GLN A 179 -5.31 -17.56 -6.81
CA GLN A 179 -4.02 -18.24 -6.64
C GLN A 179 -3.79 -18.60 -5.18
N PHE A 180 -4.04 -17.67 -4.26
CA PHE A 180 -3.86 -17.89 -2.83
C PHE A 180 -4.81 -18.94 -2.27
N SER A 181 -6.05 -18.97 -2.74
CA SER A 181 -7.05 -19.97 -2.32
C SER A 181 -6.66 -21.38 -2.75
N ARG A 182 -6.13 -21.54 -3.98
CA ARG A 182 -5.59 -22.84 -4.43
C ARG A 182 -4.42 -23.29 -3.56
N LEU A 183 -3.54 -22.37 -3.17
CA LEU A 183 -2.40 -22.70 -2.31
C LEU A 183 -2.84 -23.10 -0.89
N ALA A 184 -3.80 -22.39 -0.32
CA ALA A 184 -4.34 -22.70 1.01
C ALA A 184 -5.12 -24.03 1.07
N SER A 185 -5.52 -24.56 -0.10
CA SER A 185 -6.18 -25.87 -0.21
C SER A 185 -5.19 -27.04 -0.29
N VAL A 186 -3.88 -26.77 -0.39
CA VAL A 186 -2.85 -27.81 -0.42
C VAL A 186 -2.72 -28.42 0.97
N GLU A 187 -2.69 -29.75 1.08
CA GLU A 187 -2.67 -30.46 2.37
C GLU A 187 -1.53 -30.00 3.31
N ARG A 188 -0.35 -29.70 2.76
CA ARG A 188 0.85 -29.22 3.47
C ARG A 188 0.80 -27.75 3.87
N CYS A 189 -0.26 -27.02 3.50
CA CYS A 189 -0.49 -25.62 3.82
C CYS A 189 -1.69 -25.53 4.76
N LYS A 190 -1.50 -25.17 6.03
CA LYS A 190 -2.61 -24.95 6.97
C LYS A 190 -2.81 -23.47 7.23
N PHE A 191 -4.08 -23.07 7.31
CA PHE A 191 -4.45 -21.70 7.69
C PHE A 191 -5.04 -21.71 9.09
N TRP A 192 -4.60 -20.76 9.92
CA TRP A 192 -5.02 -20.56 11.29
C TRP A 192 -5.50 -19.12 11.46
N GLY A 193 -6.75 -18.84 11.05
CA GLY A 193 -7.39 -17.54 11.17
C GLY A 193 -7.98 -17.29 12.56
N ASN A 194 -8.21 -16.02 12.89
CA ASN A 194 -8.60 -15.56 14.24
C ASN A 194 -7.57 -15.92 15.33
N VAL A 195 -6.28 -15.93 14.97
CA VAL A 195 -5.15 -16.19 15.87
C VAL A 195 -4.19 -15.01 15.82
N GLN A 196 -4.17 -14.20 16.88
CA GLN A 196 -3.33 -13.02 16.98
C GLN A 196 -2.00 -13.36 17.66
N VAL A 197 -0.91 -13.32 16.89
CA VAL A 197 0.45 -13.41 17.45
C VAL A 197 0.71 -12.21 18.35
N GLY A 198 1.31 -12.45 19.53
CA GLY A 198 1.47 -11.47 20.61
C GLY A 198 0.34 -11.48 21.64
N ARG A 199 -0.80 -12.14 21.35
CA ARG A 199 -1.92 -12.32 22.30
C ARG A 199 -2.24 -13.79 22.52
N ASP A 200 -2.61 -14.51 21.46
CA ASP A 200 -3.07 -15.90 21.52
C ASP A 200 -1.89 -16.88 21.47
N VAL A 201 -0.80 -16.48 20.80
CA VAL A 201 0.49 -17.18 20.73
C VAL A 201 1.62 -16.17 20.70
N SER A 202 2.69 -16.38 21.46
CA SER A 202 3.86 -15.51 21.49
C SER A 202 4.87 -15.85 20.39
N VAL A 203 5.74 -14.90 20.06
CA VAL A 203 6.84 -15.12 19.12
C VAL A 203 7.80 -16.22 19.61
N ALA A 204 8.06 -16.28 20.92
CA ALA A 204 8.89 -17.30 21.53
C ALA A 204 8.31 -18.72 21.38
N GLU A 205 6.99 -18.87 21.56
CA GLU A 205 6.31 -20.16 21.35
C GLU A 205 6.38 -20.61 19.90
N LEU A 206 6.17 -19.71 18.94
CA LEU A 206 6.35 -20.04 17.52
C LEU A 206 7.78 -20.48 17.21
N ARG A 207 8.79 -19.80 17.77
CA ARG A 207 10.20 -20.17 17.61
C ARG A 207 10.52 -21.56 18.18
N GLN A 208 9.80 -22.02 19.20
CA GLN A 208 10.00 -23.36 19.78
C GLN A 208 9.41 -24.48 18.91
N TYR A 209 8.32 -24.20 18.20
CA TYR A 209 7.59 -25.20 17.43
C TYR A 209 8.02 -25.33 15.97
N TYR A 210 8.59 -24.28 15.36
CA TYR A 210 8.90 -24.27 13.93
C TYR A 210 10.40 -24.14 13.66
N ASN A 211 10.88 -24.73 12.56
CA ASN A 211 12.25 -24.52 12.10
C ASN A 211 12.49 -23.06 11.68
N ALA A 212 11.47 -22.42 11.09
CA ALA A 212 11.55 -21.02 10.73
C ALA A 212 10.19 -20.32 10.80
N VAL A 213 10.21 -19.08 11.29
CA VAL A 213 9.05 -18.19 11.39
C VAL A 213 9.28 -16.97 10.50
N VAL A 214 8.34 -16.70 9.59
CA VAL A 214 8.37 -15.56 8.67
C VAL A 214 7.25 -14.57 9.02
N PHE A 215 7.63 -13.36 9.41
CA PHE A 215 6.69 -12.29 9.72
C PHE A 215 6.29 -11.52 8.44
N ALA A 216 5.00 -11.57 8.13
CA ALA A 216 4.35 -11.03 6.94
C ALA A 216 3.13 -10.15 7.30
N TYR A 217 3.05 -9.62 8.53
CA TYR A 217 1.89 -8.90 9.08
C TYR A 217 1.68 -7.48 8.51
N GLY A 218 2.46 -7.09 7.50
CA GLY A 218 2.23 -5.86 6.75
C GLY A 218 2.43 -4.59 7.58
N ALA A 219 1.60 -3.58 7.30
CA ALA A 219 1.62 -2.29 8.00
C ALA A 219 0.20 -1.84 8.32
N GLU A 220 -0.19 -1.94 9.59
CA GLU A 220 -1.58 -1.68 10.05
C GLU A 220 -1.77 -0.29 10.66
N GLY A 221 -0.69 0.41 11.01
CA GLY A 221 -0.75 1.76 11.55
C GLY A 221 -0.68 2.83 10.46
N ASP A 222 -1.00 4.06 10.86
CA ASP A 222 -0.90 5.25 10.01
C ASP A 222 0.18 6.21 10.50
N LYS A 223 0.71 7.00 9.57
CA LYS A 223 1.52 8.17 9.93
C LYS A 223 0.60 9.31 10.37
N THR A 224 1.05 10.04 11.39
CA THR A 224 0.44 11.29 11.83
C THR A 224 1.13 12.48 11.16
N LEU A 225 0.40 13.58 11.06
CA LEU A 225 0.89 14.87 10.58
C LEU A 225 1.64 15.61 11.68
N GLY A 226 1.23 15.42 12.94
CA GLY A 226 1.79 16.14 14.09
C GLY A 226 1.43 17.62 14.07
N ILE A 227 0.21 17.94 13.63
CA ILE A 227 -0.30 19.32 13.53
C ILE A 227 -1.49 19.53 14.47
N PRO A 228 -1.77 20.78 14.90
CA PRO A 228 -2.94 21.07 15.72
C PRO A 228 -4.26 20.68 15.03
N GLY A 229 -5.19 20.12 15.81
CA GLY A 229 -6.52 19.69 15.36
C GLY A 229 -6.56 18.38 14.57
N GLU A 230 -5.46 17.63 14.50
CA GLU A 230 -5.41 16.32 13.82
C GLU A 230 -6.36 15.26 14.46
N ASP A 231 -6.80 15.48 15.69
CA ASP A 231 -7.71 14.64 16.47
C ASP A 231 -9.19 15.06 16.37
N TYR A 232 -9.52 16.11 15.63
CA TYR A 232 -10.89 16.58 15.46
C TYR A 232 -11.77 15.57 14.71
N LYS A 233 -13.06 15.53 15.05
CA LYS A 233 -14.04 14.74 14.30
C LYS A 233 -14.06 15.20 12.84
N GLY A 234 -14.05 14.25 11.90
CA GLY A 234 -13.92 14.53 10.46
C GLY A 234 -12.48 14.46 9.94
N VAL A 235 -11.48 14.32 10.82
CA VAL A 235 -10.11 13.96 10.42
C VAL A 235 -9.92 12.46 10.57
N VAL A 236 -9.73 11.77 9.45
CA VAL A 236 -9.66 10.30 9.41
C VAL A 236 -8.43 9.89 8.60
N SER A 237 -7.80 8.77 8.92
CA SER A 237 -6.74 8.26 8.04
C SER A 237 -7.35 7.68 6.75
N ALA A 238 -6.63 7.81 5.64
CA ALA A 238 -7.12 7.22 4.38
C ALA A 238 -7.24 5.70 4.49
N ARG A 239 -6.39 5.04 5.29
CA ARG A 239 -6.51 3.60 5.57
C ARG A 239 -7.81 3.28 6.28
N GLU A 240 -8.18 4.06 7.30
CA GLU A 240 -9.40 3.86 8.07
C GLU A 240 -10.64 4.02 7.19
N PHE A 241 -10.66 5.05 6.33
CA PHE A 241 -11.69 5.24 5.31
C PHE A 241 -11.75 4.05 4.33
N VAL A 242 -10.59 3.57 3.87
CA VAL A 242 -10.48 2.40 3.00
C VAL A 242 -11.03 1.14 3.65
N TRP A 243 -10.64 0.90 4.91
CA TRP A 243 -11.07 -0.26 5.67
C TRP A 243 -12.56 -0.22 6.00
N TRP A 244 -13.10 0.98 6.27
CA TRP A 244 -14.53 1.22 6.43
C TRP A 244 -15.31 0.78 5.18
N TYR A 245 -15.02 1.36 4.00
CA TYR A 245 -15.78 1.00 2.79
C TYR A 245 -15.53 -0.43 2.33
N ASN A 246 -14.36 -1.01 2.63
CA ASN A 246 -14.05 -2.40 2.33
C ASN A 246 -14.58 -3.39 3.39
N GLY A 247 -15.30 -2.94 4.42
CA GLY A 247 -15.92 -3.82 5.40
C GLY A 247 -14.92 -4.55 6.30
N HIS A 248 -13.82 -3.90 6.68
CA HIS A 248 -12.91 -4.43 7.68
C HIS A 248 -13.61 -4.44 9.06
N PRO A 249 -13.63 -5.57 9.80
CA PRO A 249 -14.41 -5.69 11.04
C PRO A 249 -14.14 -4.61 12.08
N GLU A 250 -12.87 -4.22 12.27
CA GLU A 250 -12.47 -3.19 13.23
C GLU A 250 -12.95 -1.77 12.88
N TYR A 251 -13.26 -1.47 11.61
CA TYR A 251 -13.55 -0.09 11.14
C TYR A 251 -14.90 0.05 10.43
N ALA A 252 -15.65 -1.03 10.28
CA ALA A 252 -17.00 -1.00 9.71
C ALA A 252 -17.96 -0.06 10.48
N GLY A 253 -17.74 0.11 11.80
CA GLY A 253 -18.52 1.00 12.65
C GLY A 253 -18.01 2.44 12.71
N LEU A 254 -17.03 2.84 11.89
CA LEU A 254 -16.46 4.19 11.94
C LEU A 254 -17.51 5.25 11.53
N PRO A 255 -17.79 6.26 12.38
CA PRO A 255 -18.82 7.26 12.11
C PRO A 255 -18.30 8.34 11.15
N ILE A 256 -18.28 8.04 9.86
CA ILE A 256 -17.86 8.98 8.81
C ILE A 256 -19.07 9.81 8.36
N ASP A 257 -19.04 11.11 8.64
CA ASP A 257 -20.06 12.04 8.17
C ASP A 257 -19.73 12.54 6.76
N LEU A 258 -20.59 12.18 5.80
CA LEU A 258 -20.52 12.63 4.40
C LEU A 258 -21.61 13.65 4.04
N THR A 259 -22.44 14.04 5.01
CA THR A 259 -23.62 14.90 4.83
C THR A 259 -23.40 16.33 5.28
N GLY A 260 -22.48 16.54 6.24
CA GLY A 260 -22.19 17.84 6.85
C GLY A 260 -21.32 18.79 6.00
N THR A 261 -20.80 18.34 4.85
CA THR A 261 -19.89 19.11 3.99
C THR A 261 -20.05 18.72 2.53
N ASP A 262 -19.71 19.63 1.61
CA ASP A 262 -19.61 19.36 0.17
C ASP A 262 -18.17 19.09 -0.28
N THR A 263 -17.20 19.32 0.60
CA THR A 263 -15.78 19.32 0.28
C THR A 263 -15.02 18.38 1.22
N ALA A 264 -14.24 17.47 0.61
CA ALA A 264 -13.29 16.61 1.28
C ALA A 264 -11.86 16.91 0.82
N VAL A 265 -10.90 16.89 1.75
CA VAL A 265 -9.48 17.07 1.46
C VAL A 265 -8.75 15.77 1.72
N VAL A 266 -8.01 15.26 0.73
CA VAL A 266 -7.11 14.11 0.89
C VAL A 266 -5.67 14.61 0.86
N LEU A 267 -4.97 14.41 1.97
CA LEU A 267 -3.58 14.81 2.14
C LEU A 267 -2.66 13.72 1.60
N GLY A 268 -2.07 13.96 0.44
CA GLY A 268 -1.24 13.01 -0.29
C GLY A 268 -1.75 12.77 -1.71
N GLN A 269 -0.83 12.36 -2.58
CA GLN A 269 -1.09 12.13 -4.01
C GLN A 269 -0.51 10.78 -4.45
N GLY A 270 -0.77 9.75 -3.64
CA GLY A 270 -0.49 8.34 -3.94
C GLY A 270 -1.72 7.61 -4.46
N ASN A 271 -1.59 6.33 -4.81
CA ASN A 271 -2.72 5.53 -5.31
C ASN A 271 -3.89 5.49 -4.31
N VAL A 272 -3.61 5.33 -3.00
CA VAL A 272 -4.67 5.31 -1.97
C VAL A 272 -5.46 6.63 -1.93
N ALA A 273 -4.81 7.76 -2.17
CA ALA A 273 -5.50 9.06 -2.26
C ALA A 273 -6.44 9.11 -3.46
N LEU A 274 -6.00 8.55 -4.60
CA LEU A 274 -6.83 8.41 -5.80
C LEU A 274 -8.03 7.48 -5.56
N ASP A 275 -7.83 6.37 -4.85
CA ASP A 275 -8.90 5.44 -4.48
C ASP A 275 -9.94 6.12 -3.59
N CYS A 276 -9.51 6.88 -2.58
CA CYS A 276 -10.42 7.65 -1.72
C CYS A 276 -11.24 8.66 -2.53
N ALA A 277 -10.58 9.44 -3.41
CA ALA A 277 -11.26 10.42 -4.25
C ALA A 277 -12.26 9.76 -5.21
N ARG A 278 -11.90 8.60 -5.79
CA ARG A 278 -12.77 7.85 -6.68
C ARG A 278 -13.99 7.31 -5.94
N VAL A 279 -13.83 6.67 -4.79
CA VAL A 279 -14.95 6.15 -4.00
C VAL A 279 -15.89 7.27 -3.54
N LEU A 280 -15.36 8.43 -3.14
CA LEU A 280 -16.17 9.57 -2.68
C LEU A 280 -17.04 10.20 -3.78
N LEU A 281 -16.59 10.17 -5.05
CA LEU A 281 -17.24 10.92 -6.14
C LEU A 281 -17.86 10.04 -7.23
N ARG A 282 -17.52 8.75 -7.28
CA ARG A 282 -18.05 7.83 -8.29
C ARG A 282 -19.56 7.67 -8.14
N ASP A 283 -20.21 7.30 -9.24
CA ASP A 283 -21.63 6.99 -9.22
C ASP A 283 -21.91 5.82 -8.25
N VAL A 284 -22.87 6.04 -7.36
CA VAL A 284 -23.28 5.08 -6.36
C VAL A 284 -23.88 3.83 -7.03
N ASP A 285 -24.55 3.97 -8.17
CA ASP A 285 -25.13 2.84 -8.91
C ASP A 285 -24.05 1.95 -9.56
N GLU A 286 -22.89 2.53 -9.90
CA GLU A 286 -21.73 1.75 -10.31
C GLU A 286 -21.09 1.03 -9.11
N LEU A 287 -20.92 1.74 -7.99
CA LEU A 287 -20.38 1.16 -6.76
C LEU A 287 -21.29 0.07 -6.18
N ALA A 288 -22.60 0.17 -6.35
CA ALA A 288 -23.58 -0.81 -5.89
C ALA A 288 -23.39 -2.20 -6.52
N LYS A 289 -22.68 -2.29 -7.65
CA LYS A 289 -22.36 -3.55 -8.35
C LYS A 289 -21.01 -4.15 -7.89
N THR A 290 -20.32 -3.51 -6.96
CA THR A 290 -19.01 -3.94 -6.46
C THR A 290 -19.13 -4.69 -5.12
N ASP A 291 -18.00 -5.08 -4.52
CA ASP A 291 -17.96 -5.69 -3.17
C ASP A 291 -17.80 -4.67 -2.02
N ILE A 292 -18.11 -3.40 -2.26
CA ILE A 292 -18.17 -2.36 -1.22
C ILE A 292 -19.16 -2.75 -0.11
N ALA A 293 -18.88 -2.44 1.14
CA ALA A 293 -19.78 -2.77 2.24
C ALA A 293 -21.10 -1.98 2.16
N GLU A 294 -22.25 -2.59 2.49
CA GLU A 294 -23.56 -1.92 2.37
C GLU A 294 -23.64 -0.62 3.18
N HIS A 295 -23.19 -0.62 4.43
CA HIS A 295 -23.25 0.58 5.29
C HIS A 295 -22.50 1.77 4.66
N ALA A 296 -21.39 1.51 3.96
CA ALA A 296 -20.63 2.55 3.28
C ALA A 296 -21.34 3.02 2.00
N LEU A 297 -21.97 2.09 1.28
CA LEU A 297 -22.78 2.41 0.11
C LEU A 297 -24.00 3.28 0.50
N GLU A 298 -24.67 2.98 1.60
CA GLU A 298 -25.76 3.77 2.17
C GLU A 298 -25.29 5.17 2.55
N ALA A 299 -24.17 5.30 3.25
CA ALA A 299 -23.59 6.61 3.56
C ALA A 299 -23.19 7.40 2.29
N LEU A 300 -22.71 6.73 1.24
CA LEU A 300 -22.38 7.35 -0.04
C LEU A 300 -23.63 7.80 -0.82
N ARG A 301 -24.78 7.11 -0.69
CA ARG A 301 -26.07 7.55 -1.27
C ARG A 301 -26.51 8.90 -0.71
N GLU A 302 -26.26 9.14 0.58
CA GLU A 302 -26.63 10.38 1.27
C GLU A 302 -25.54 11.47 1.17
N SER A 303 -24.39 11.15 0.58
CA SER A 303 -23.22 12.02 0.51
C SER A 303 -23.51 13.34 -0.22
N ARG A 304 -23.14 14.44 0.43
CA ARG A 304 -23.14 15.78 -0.14
C ARG A 304 -21.80 16.18 -0.74
N ILE A 305 -20.79 15.31 -0.67
CA ILE A 305 -19.47 15.58 -1.25
C ILE A 305 -19.61 15.77 -2.76
N ARG A 306 -19.11 16.90 -3.24
CA ARG A 306 -19.00 17.28 -4.66
C ARG A 306 -17.58 17.62 -5.05
N THR A 307 -16.77 18.12 -4.11
CA THR A 307 -15.37 18.48 -4.35
C THR A 307 -14.44 17.61 -3.53
N VAL A 308 -13.45 16.99 -4.18
CA VAL A 308 -12.33 16.34 -3.49
C VAL A 308 -11.02 17.03 -3.88
N LEU A 309 -10.30 17.56 -2.89
CA LEU A 309 -8.97 18.15 -3.10
C LEU A 309 -7.88 17.14 -2.77
N LEU A 310 -7.02 16.84 -3.74
CA LEU A 310 -5.83 16.01 -3.58
C LEU A 310 -4.61 16.90 -3.35
N VAL A 311 -4.26 17.10 -2.09
CA VAL A 311 -3.25 18.08 -1.67
C VAL A 311 -1.88 17.42 -1.54
N GLY A 312 -0.91 17.93 -2.29
CA GLY A 312 0.48 17.48 -2.29
C GLY A 312 1.44 18.58 -1.84
N ARG A 313 2.32 18.27 -0.89
CA ARG A 313 3.40 19.18 -0.45
C ARG A 313 4.51 19.39 -1.47
N ARG A 314 4.51 18.66 -2.60
CA ARG A 314 5.51 18.76 -3.68
C ARG A 314 4.78 18.95 -5.01
N GLY A 315 5.54 19.06 -6.10
CA GLY A 315 5.00 19.23 -7.44
C GLY A 315 4.55 17.92 -8.10
N PRO A 316 3.95 18.03 -9.31
CA PRO A 316 3.49 16.88 -10.08
C PRO A 316 4.59 15.87 -10.42
N ALA A 317 5.84 16.32 -10.59
CA ALA A 317 6.98 15.47 -10.88
C ALA A 317 7.32 14.49 -9.74
N GLN A 318 6.96 14.83 -8.49
CA GLN A 318 7.18 14.01 -7.31
C GLN A 318 5.94 13.27 -6.80
N ALA A 319 4.84 13.28 -7.58
CA ALA A 319 3.62 12.55 -7.26
C ALA A 319 3.92 11.04 -7.13
N ALA A 320 3.31 10.40 -6.13
CA ALA A 320 3.57 8.99 -5.79
C ALA A 320 2.56 8.03 -6.46
N CYS A 321 1.52 8.55 -7.11
CA CYS A 321 0.57 7.75 -7.86
C CYS A 321 1.24 7.10 -9.09
N THR A 322 0.65 6.01 -9.56
CA THR A 322 1.09 5.32 -10.76
C THR A 322 0.30 5.79 -11.97
N ALA A 323 0.90 5.69 -13.16
CA ALA A 323 0.26 6.13 -14.39
C ALA A 323 -1.03 5.35 -14.75
N LYS A 324 -1.23 4.12 -14.22
CA LYS A 324 -2.48 3.35 -14.40
C LYS A 324 -3.61 4.06 -13.64
N GLU A 325 -3.46 4.16 -12.33
CA GLU A 325 -4.47 4.77 -11.44
C GLU A 325 -4.77 6.22 -11.82
N LEU A 326 -3.75 7.01 -12.19
CA LEU A 326 -3.98 8.38 -12.64
C LEU A 326 -4.79 8.45 -13.94
N ARG A 327 -4.53 7.55 -14.90
CA ARG A 327 -5.32 7.49 -16.15
C ARG A 327 -6.79 7.15 -15.89
N GLU A 328 -7.06 6.30 -14.92
CA GLU A 328 -8.43 5.96 -14.54
C GLU A 328 -9.16 7.17 -13.96
N VAL A 329 -8.52 7.92 -13.05
CA VAL A 329 -9.10 9.15 -12.50
C VAL A 329 -9.32 10.21 -13.57
N LEU A 330 -8.34 10.42 -14.46
CA LEU A 330 -8.47 11.37 -15.57
C LEU A 330 -9.50 10.94 -16.62
N GLY A 331 -9.86 9.65 -16.67
CA GLY A 331 -10.83 9.10 -17.61
C GLY A 331 -12.27 9.07 -17.10
N LEU A 332 -12.55 9.56 -15.89
CA LEU A 332 -13.89 9.58 -15.31
C LEU A 332 -14.77 10.57 -16.06
N ARG A 333 -15.83 10.09 -16.70
CA ARG A 333 -16.68 10.91 -17.60
C ARG A 333 -17.58 11.90 -16.85
N SER A 334 -18.01 11.55 -15.64
CA SER A 334 -18.98 12.33 -14.86
C SER A 334 -18.33 13.21 -13.79
N ILE A 335 -16.99 13.33 -13.78
CA ILE A 335 -16.24 14.06 -12.76
C ILE A 335 -15.24 14.99 -13.46
N ARG A 336 -15.29 16.27 -13.12
CA ARG A 336 -14.34 17.26 -13.62
C ARG A 336 -13.01 17.11 -12.89
N VAL A 337 -11.93 16.87 -13.63
CA VAL A 337 -10.58 16.84 -13.02
C VAL A 337 -9.85 18.13 -13.33
N LEU A 338 -9.43 18.83 -12.27
CA LEU A 338 -8.76 20.13 -12.34
C LEU A 338 -7.29 19.98 -11.98
N VAL A 339 -6.42 20.43 -12.88
CA VAL A 339 -4.97 20.53 -12.68
C VAL A 339 -4.52 21.91 -13.14
N LYS A 340 -3.88 22.68 -12.26
CA LYS A 340 -3.35 24.01 -12.63
C LYS A 340 -2.14 23.84 -13.54
N LEU A 341 -2.21 24.37 -14.77
CA LEU A 341 -1.12 24.28 -15.74
C LEU A 341 0.18 24.93 -15.23
N SER A 342 0.07 26.03 -14.45
CA SER A 342 1.21 26.69 -13.80
C SER A 342 2.02 25.75 -12.91
N ASP A 343 1.38 24.75 -12.30
CA ASP A 343 2.03 23.85 -11.35
C ASP A 343 2.82 22.74 -12.07
N THR A 344 2.65 22.60 -13.38
CA THR A 344 3.28 21.54 -14.20
C THR A 344 4.65 21.92 -14.77
N SER A 345 5.07 23.18 -14.60
CA SER A 345 6.38 23.66 -15.04
C SER A 345 7.51 22.91 -14.33
N LEU A 346 8.52 22.48 -15.09
CA LEU A 346 9.67 21.74 -14.57
C LEU A 346 10.88 22.65 -14.38
N THR A 347 11.54 22.54 -13.23
CA THR A 347 12.91 23.04 -13.01
C THR A 347 13.94 22.10 -13.63
N GLU A 348 15.19 22.54 -13.77
CA GLU A 348 16.29 21.69 -14.26
C GLU A 348 16.49 20.43 -13.40
N VAL A 349 16.35 20.58 -12.08
CA VAL A 349 16.44 19.48 -11.12
C VAL A 349 15.30 18.48 -11.30
N ASP A 350 14.07 18.95 -11.53
CA ASP A 350 12.93 18.07 -11.80
C ASP A 350 13.18 17.25 -13.09
N GLN A 351 13.75 17.88 -14.13
CA GLN A 351 14.07 17.19 -15.38
C GLN A 351 15.09 16.08 -15.16
N GLU A 352 16.09 16.29 -14.31
CA GLU A 352 17.06 15.26 -13.94
C GLU A 352 16.41 14.11 -13.14
N GLU A 353 15.54 14.42 -12.17
CA GLU A 353 14.79 13.40 -11.42
C GLU A 353 13.90 12.54 -12.34
N LEU A 354 13.25 13.17 -13.32
CA LEU A 354 12.38 12.48 -14.29
C LEU A 354 13.17 11.64 -15.30
N LYS A 355 14.37 12.05 -15.72
CA LYS A 355 15.25 11.25 -16.59
C LYS A 355 15.58 9.89 -15.96
N ASN A 356 15.75 9.87 -14.64
CA ASN A 356 16.09 8.65 -13.90
C ASN A 356 14.88 7.74 -13.61
N SER A 357 13.65 8.16 -13.95
CA SER A 357 12.45 7.39 -13.65
C SER A 357 11.39 7.49 -14.76
N ARG A 358 11.37 6.49 -15.64
CA ARG A 358 10.34 6.35 -16.70
C ARG A 358 8.90 6.39 -16.14
N SER A 359 8.67 5.82 -14.96
CA SER A 359 7.33 5.82 -14.34
C SER A 359 6.90 7.21 -13.92
N ARG A 360 7.77 8.00 -13.27
CA ARG A 360 7.47 9.39 -12.87
C ARG A 360 7.27 10.30 -14.08
N ARG A 361 8.11 10.14 -15.12
CA ARG A 361 7.96 10.89 -16.37
C ARG A 361 6.58 10.70 -16.99
N ARG A 362 6.10 9.47 -17.07
CA ARG A 362 4.76 9.17 -17.61
C ARG A 362 3.63 9.79 -16.77
N VAL A 363 3.79 9.85 -15.45
CA VAL A 363 2.82 10.49 -14.54
C VAL A 363 2.80 12.00 -14.76
N HIS A 364 3.98 12.63 -14.87
CA HIS A 364 4.08 14.06 -15.16
C HIS A 364 3.45 14.43 -16.51
N GLU A 365 3.73 13.65 -17.56
CA GLU A 365 3.12 13.85 -18.90
C GLU A 365 1.58 13.79 -18.85
N LEU A 366 1.00 12.93 -18.01
CA LEU A 366 -0.45 12.86 -17.80
C LEU A 366 -1.00 14.09 -17.09
N PHE A 367 -0.29 14.63 -16.09
CA PHE A 367 -0.69 15.88 -15.44
C PHE A 367 -0.61 17.08 -16.38
N VAL A 368 0.42 17.17 -17.24
CA VAL A 368 0.53 18.22 -18.26
C VAL A 368 -0.66 18.13 -19.23
N LYS A 369 -0.98 16.93 -19.71
CA LYS A 369 -2.14 16.71 -20.57
C LYS A 369 -3.43 17.15 -19.87
N ALA A 370 -3.64 16.72 -18.63
CA ALA A 370 -4.82 17.08 -17.84
C ALA A 370 -4.92 18.60 -17.60
N GLY A 371 -3.79 19.29 -17.38
CA GLY A 371 -3.77 20.74 -17.20
C GLY A 371 -4.18 21.51 -18.45
N ASN A 372 -3.82 21.00 -19.64
CA ASN A 372 -4.27 21.56 -20.92
C ASN A 372 -5.76 21.29 -21.19
N GLU A 373 -6.28 20.17 -20.70
CA GLU A 373 -7.68 19.76 -20.88
C GLU A 373 -8.63 20.29 -19.78
N SER A 374 -8.09 20.84 -18.68
CA SER A 374 -8.85 21.31 -17.51
C SER A 374 -9.88 22.43 -17.81
N GLY A 375 -9.86 22.99 -19.03
CA GLY A 375 -10.84 23.97 -19.52
C GLY A 375 -12.02 23.37 -20.30
N ASN A 376 -12.00 22.09 -20.67
CA ASN A 376 -13.14 21.43 -21.31
C ASN A 376 -14.12 20.99 -20.23
N ALA A 377 -15.06 21.88 -19.90
CA ALA A 377 -16.05 21.66 -18.85
C ALA A 377 -16.95 20.47 -19.20
N ALA A 378 -16.74 19.34 -18.50
CA ALA A 378 -17.83 18.41 -18.28
C ALA A 378 -18.94 19.15 -17.50
N ASP A 379 -20.18 19.03 -17.97
CA ASP A 379 -21.38 19.56 -17.31
C ASP A 379 -21.70 18.68 -16.10
N THR A 380 -20.93 18.85 -15.02
CA THR A 380 -21.05 18.09 -13.77
C THR A 380 -20.72 18.99 -12.59
N ASP A 381 -21.42 18.75 -11.48
CA ASP A 381 -21.20 19.39 -10.18
C ASP A 381 -20.05 18.72 -9.39
N ARG A 382 -19.60 17.53 -9.81
CA ARG A 382 -18.54 16.76 -9.13
C ARG A 382 -17.16 17.07 -9.69
N GLN A 383 -16.19 17.32 -8.81
CA GLN A 383 -14.83 17.67 -9.21
C GLN A 383 -13.72 17.10 -8.31
N ILE A 384 -12.61 16.72 -8.94
CA ILE A 384 -11.34 16.37 -8.29
C ILE A 384 -10.32 17.47 -8.60
N ASN A 385 -9.76 18.10 -7.58
CA ASN A 385 -8.77 19.15 -7.73
C ASN A 385 -7.41 18.68 -7.24
N PHE A 386 -6.42 18.59 -8.13
CA PHE A 386 -5.03 18.36 -7.75
C PHE A 386 -4.38 19.67 -7.32
N THR A 387 -4.12 19.81 -6.03
CA THR A 387 -3.48 21.00 -5.44
C THR A 387 -2.05 20.66 -5.06
N PHE A 388 -1.08 21.23 -5.79
CA PHE A 388 0.34 21.01 -5.56
C PHE A 388 0.97 22.12 -4.71
N PHE A 389 2.17 21.84 -4.22
CA PHE A 389 2.97 22.80 -3.45
C PHE A 389 2.23 23.37 -2.23
N ARG A 390 1.53 22.50 -1.48
CA ARG A 390 0.81 22.84 -0.26
C ARG A 390 1.08 21.86 0.87
N ALA A 391 1.48 22.35 2.03
CA ALA A 391 1.67 21.54 3.23
C ALA A 391 0.60 21.90 4.28
N PRO A 392 -0.08 20.93 4.89
CA PRO A 392 -1.02 21.21 5.97
C PRO A 392 -0.29 21.72 7.22
N LYS A 393 -0.86 22.72 7.88
CA LYS A 393 -0.31 23.32 9.11
C LYS A 393 -1.20 23.18 10.31
N GLU A 394 -2.51 23.23 10.12
CA GLU A 394 -3.48 23.22 11.21
C GLU A 394 -4.85 22.81 10.65
N ILE A 395 -5.57 21.96 11.38
CA ILE A 395 -6.98 21.70 11.11
C ILE A 395 -7.80 22.77 11.84
N LEU A 396 -8.58 23.54 11.09
CA LEU A 396 -9.50 24.52 11.65
C LEU A 396 -10.75 23.79 12.10
N GLY A 397 -11.20 24.04 13.32
CA GLY A 397 -12.33 23.34 13.92
C GLY A 397 -13.43 24.27 14.41
N LYS A 398 -14.66 23.77 14.40
CA LYS A 398 -15.80 24.37 15.11
C LYS A 398 -16.14 23.55 16.34
N GLN A 399 -16.57 24.24 17.39
CA GLN A 399 -17.02 23.61 18.64
C GLN A 399 -18.32 22.82 18.37
N ILE A 400 -18.36 21.58 18.85
CA ILE A 400 -19.57 20.74 18.87
C ILE A 400 -19.79 20.16 20.27
N GLU A 401 -20.97 19.60 20.50
CA GLU A 401 -21.19 18.79 21.70
C GLU A 401 -20.23 17.60 21.69
N GLY A 402 -19.43 17.48 22.75
CA GLY A 402 -18.42 16.41 22.87
C GLY A 402 -17.05 16.69 22.22
N GLY A 403 -16.77 17.90 21.71
CA GLY A 403 -15.42 18.27 21.27
C GLY A 403 -15.38 19.29 20.13
N HIS A 404 -14.49 19.04 19.16
CA HIS A 404 -14.35 19.84 17.95
C HIS A 404 -14.55 18.96 16.71
N CYS A 405 -15.09 19.54 15.64
CA CYS A 405 -15.08 18.92 14.32
C CYS A 405 -14.38 19.82 13.31
N ALA A 406 -13.74 19.20 12.31
CA ALA A 406 -13.11 19.90 11.20
C ALA A 406 -14.14 20.77 10.46
N ASP A 407 -13.76 22.02 10.21
CA ASP A 407 -14.52 22.99 9.42
C ASP A 407 -13.64 23.67 8.35
N GLY A 408 -12.32 23.50 8.45
CA GLY A 408 -11.38 23.91 7.42
C GLY A 408 -9.98 23.37 7.64
N LEU A 409 -9.09 23.70 6.72
CA LEU A 409 -7.70 23.31 6.71
C LEU A 409 -6.82 24.51 6.35
N ARG A 410 -5.88 24.84 7.22
CA ARG A 410 -4.82 25.80 6.93
C ARG A 410 -3.67 25.12 6.22
N LEU A 411 -3.36 25.59 5.02
CA LEU A 411 -2.27 25.13 4.19
C LEU A 411 -1.20 26.23 4.09
N GLU A 412 0.07 25.83 4.12
CA GLU A 412 1.20 26.69 3.76
C GLU A 412 1.62 26.38 2.33
N ARG A 413 1.84 27.41 1.52
CA ARG A 413 2.51 27.27 0.22
C ARG A 413 3.94 26.80 0.43
N THR A 414 4.36 25.85 -0.40
CA THR A 414 5.71 25.30 -0.35
C THR A 414 6.47 25.58 -1.63
N MET A 415 7.79 25.59 -1.54
CA MET A 415 8.69 25.52 -2.69
C MET A 415 9.63 24.32 -2.54
N LEU A 416 10.15 23.81 -3.65
CA LEU A 416 11.15 22.76 -3.61
C LEU A 416 12.55 23.38 -3.42
N GLN A 417 13.31 22.81 -2.49
CA GLN A 417 14.71 23.15 -2.27
C GLN A 417 15.57 21.89 -2.23
N GLY A 418 16.83 22.07 -2.61
CA GLY A 418 17.78 20.97 -2.77
C GLY A 418 17.53 20.17 -4.05
N GLY A 419 18.09 18.96 -4.10
CA GLY A 419 18.19 18.15 -5.31
C GLY A 419 19.51 18.41 -6.04
N GLY A 420 20.17 17.32 -6.44
CA GLY A 420 21.55 17.32 -6.94
C GLY A 420 22.41 16.27 -6.22
N GLY A 421 23.29 15.59 -6.95
CA GLY A 421 24.18 14.55 -6.39
C GLY A 421 23.46 13.32 -5.82
N GLY A 422 22.27 12.98 -6.33
CA GLY A 422 21.50 11.80 -5.92
C GLY A 422 20.59 11.97 -4.68
N LYS A 423 20.51 13.17 -4.09
CA LYS A 423 19.59 13.45 -2.97
C LYS A 423 18.22 13.95 -3.48
N PRO A 424 17.10 13.51 -2.88
CA PRO A 424 15.76 13.94 -3.31
C PRO A 424 15.46 15.39 -2.91
N GLN A 425 14.69 16.10 -3.75
CA GLN A 425 14.16 17.43 -3.41
C GLN A 425 13.25 17.39 -2.18
N ARG A 426 13.32 18.43 -1.35
CA ARG A 426 12.49 18.61 -0.15
C ARG A 426 11.58 19.84 -0.31
N ALA A 427 10.36 19.72 0.18
CA ALA A 427 9.44 20.85 0.26
C ALA A 427 9.76 21.70 1.51
N VAL A 428 9.86 23.00 1.32
CA VAL A 428 10.01 23.99 2.41
C VAL A 428 8.90 25.01 2.32
N GLY A 429 8.45 25.51 3.47
CA GLY A 429 7.40 26.52 3.56
C GLY A 429 7.86 27.89 3.08
N THR A 430 6.95 28.64 2.43
CA THR A 430 7.22 30.03 2.00
C THR A 430 6.69 31.06 3.00
N GLY A 431 5.97 30.64 4.05
CA GLY A 431 5.26 31.53 4.97
C GLY A 431 3.90 32.03 4.47
N GLU A 432 3.56 31.80 3.20
CA GLU A 432 2.23 32.15 2.66
C GLU A 432 1.20 31.10 3.08
N MET A 433 0.20 31.52 3.86
CA MET A 433 -0.88 30.66 4.35
C MET A 433 -2.16 30.84 3.53
N GLU A 434 -2.90 29.76 3.32
CA GLU A 434 -4.26 29.78 2.78
C GLU A 434 -5.17 28.89 3.63
N ASP A 435 -6.39 29.35 3.90
CA ASP A 435 -7.40 28.59 4.63
C ASP A 435 -8.44 28.06 3.63
N LEU A 436 -8.73 26.76 3.71
CA LEU A 436 -9.70 26.08 2.85
C LEU A 436 -10.84 25.50 3.68
N PRO A 437 -12.11 25.87 3.41
CA PRO A 437 -13.26 25.22 4.06
C PRO A 437 -13.35 23.74 3.69
N CYS A 438 -13.49 22.87 4.69
CA CYS A 438 -13.73 21.44 4.49
C CYS A 438 -14.21 20.77 5.79
N GLY A 439 -15.16 19.84 5.69
CA GLY A 439 -15.63 19.05 6.83
C GLY A 439 -15.05 17.64 6.93
N LEU A 440 -14.30 17.19 5.93
CA LEU A 440 -13.65 15.88 5.90
C LEU A 440 -12.20 16.01 5.45
N VAL A 441 -11.27 15.51 6.27
CA VAL A 441 -9.84 15.47 5.96
C VAL A 441 -9.34 14.03 6.05
N LEU A 442 -8.91 13.47 4.92
CA LEU A 442 -8.34 12.13 4.82
C LEU A 442 -6.81 12.18 4.76
N ARG A 443 -6.15 11.61 5.77
CA ARG A 443 -4.68 11.57 5.84
C ARG A 443 -4.15 10.39 5.02
N SER A 444 -3.72 10.63 3.78
CA SER A 444 -3.14 9.64 2.87
C SER A 444 -1.61 9.79 2.75
N ILE A 445 -0.93 9.98 3.87
CA ILE A 445 0.53 10.25 3.93
C ILE A 445 1.40 9.00 4.17
N GLY A 446 0.78 7.82 4.16
CA GLY A 446 1.43 6.52 4.24
C GLY A 446 1.15 5.77 5.53
N TYR A 447 1.40 4.47 5.46
CA TYR A 447 1.21 3.52 6.55
C TYR A 447 2.49 3.44 7.40
N LYS A 448 2.41 2.72 8.51
CA LYS A 448 3.55 2.25 9.31
C LYS A 448 3.23 0.87 9.88
N SER A 449 4.24 0.00 9.97
CA SER A 449 4.08 -1.24 10.74
C SER A 449 3.96 -0.91 12.22
N LEU A 450 3.38 -1.83 13.00
CA LEU A 450 3.31 -1.72 14.45
C LEU A 450 4.29 -2.72 15.07
N PRO A 451 4.90 -2.38 16.22
CA PRO A 451 5.78 -3.31 16.93
C PRO A 451 5.01 -4.55 17.37
N LEU A 452 5.65 -5.70 17.27
CA LEU A 452 5.13 -6.98 17.75
C LEU A 452 5.96 -7.42 18.97
N PRO A 453 5.37 -7.69 20.14
CA PRO A 453 6.11 -8.16 21.30
C PRO A 453 6.96 -9.40 20.98
N GLY A 454 8.25 -9.34 21.33
CA GLY A 454 9.22 -10.38 21.01
C GLY A 454 9.96 -10.21 19.67
N LEU A 455 9.79 -9.07 18.98
CA LEU A 455 10.60 -8.68 17.82
C LEU A 455 11.28 -7.32 18.01
N PRO A 456 12.50 -7.14 17.47
CA PRO A 456 13.12 -5.82 17.36
C PRO A 456 12.32 -4.94 16.40
N PHE A 457 12.29 -3.62 16.66
CA PHE A 457 11.49 -2.70 15.85
C PHE A 457 12.14 -1.33 15.68
N ASP A 458 12.32 -0.90 14.42
CA ASP A 458 12.75 0.46 14.09
C ASP A 458 11.51 1.36 14.00
N ASN A 459 11.25 2.11 15.08
CA ASN A 459 10.11 3.03 15.15
C ASN A 459 10.18 4.17 14.13
N ALA A 460 11.38 4.61 13.74
CA ALA A 460 11.56 5.71 12.79
C ALA A 460 11.21 5.28 11.36
N ARG A 461 11.64 4.07 10.97
CA ARG A 461 11.36 3.49 9.65
C ARG A 461 10.03 2.73 9.60
N GLY A 462 9.50 2.30 10.75
CA GLY A 462 8.28 1.51 10.87
C GLY A 462 8.42 0.11 10.28
N ILE A 463 9.56 -0.55 10.51
CA ILE A 463 9.90 -1.88 10.00
C ILE A 463 10.59 -2.72 11.07
N VAL A 464 10.66 -4.03 10.86
CA VAL A 464 11.54 -4.91 11.64
C VAL A 464 12.96 -4.82 11.03
N PRO A 465 14.00 -4.47 11.81
CA PRO A 465 15.38 -4.42 11.33
C PRO A 465 15.81 -5.76 10.72
N ASN A 466 16.28 -5.73 9.47
CA ASN A 466 16.62 -6.95 8.75
C ASN A 466 17.70 -6.74 7.69
N LYS A 467 18.38 -7.83 7.32
CA LYS A 467 19.23 -7.91 6.13
C LYS A 467 18.70 -9.02 5.22
N GLU A 468 18.23 -8.64 4.03
CA GLU A 468 17.68 -9.55 3.01
C GLU A 468 16.52 -10.42 3.50
N GLY A 469 15.91 -10.10 4.64
CA GLY A 469 14.84 -10.87 5.27
C GLY A 469 15.24 -11.54 6.58
N ARG A 470 16.53 -11.69 6.91
CA ARG A 470 16.99 -12.16 8.22
C ARG A 470 16.84 -11.05 9.25
N ILE A 471 16.16 -11.32 10.35
CA ILE A 471 15.96 -10.33 11.43
C ILE A 471 17.29 -10.09 12.13
N ILE A 472 17.63 -8.83 12.37
CA ILE A 472 18.84 -8.42 13.10
C ILE A 472 18.47 -8.35 14.59
N GLY A 473 19.15 -9.12 15.44
CA GLY A 473 18.91 -9.14 16.88
C GLY A 473 19.48 -7.91 17.61
N GLU A 474 19.13 -7.74 18.89
CA GLU A 474 19.55 -6.61 19.73
C GLU A 474 20.89 -6.84 20.48
N GLY A 475 21.75 -7.74 19.99
CA GLY A 475 23.02 -8.10 20.66
C GLY A 475 24.18 -7.11 20.43
N GLU A 476 25.15 -7.11 21.35
CA GLU A 476 26.42 -6.36 21.24
C GLU A 476 27.22 -6.76 19.99
N GLU A 477 27.98 -5.81 19.43
CA GLU A 477 28.87 -6.01 18.28
C GLU A 477 29.80 -7.22 18.51
N GLY A 478 29.52 -8.33 17.81
CA GLY A 478 30.39 -9.51 17.80
C GLY A 478 29.74 -10.85 18.17
N SER A 479 28.50 -10.85 18.68
CA SER A 479 27.68 -12.08 18.79
C SER A 479 26.68 -12.20 17.63
N ASP A 480 26.20 -13.41 17.32
CA ASP A 480 25.41 -13.75 16.14
C ASP A 480 24.41 -12.66 15.73
N LYS A 481 24.72 -11.93 14.64
CA LYS A 481 24.03 -10.72 14.22
C LYS A 481 22.54 -10.90 13.91
N TYR A 482 22.08 -12.14 13.72
CA TYR A 482 20.72 -12.46 13.28
C TYR A 482 19.97 -13.36 14.26
N GLU A 483 18.68 -13.11 14.38
CA GLU A 483 17.75 -14.02 15.07
C GLU A 483 17.57 -15.29 14.23
N ARG A 484 18.29 -16.35 14.58
CA ARG A 484 18.25 -17.63 13.85
C ARG A 484 16.82 -18.19 13.75
N GLY A 485 16.44 -18.59 12.54
CA GLY A 485 15.11 -19.11 12.24
C GLY A 485 14.01 -18.04 12.16
N MET A 486 14.34 -16.74 12.23
CA MET A 486 13.35 -15.66 12.21
C MET A 486 13.57 -14.71 11.04
N TYR A 487 12.51 -14.51 10.25
CA TYR A 487 12.58 -13.78 8.99
C TYR A 487 11.43 -12.79 8.83
N VAL A 488 11.59 -11.79 7.96
CA VAL A 488 10.54 -10.85 7.58
C VAL A 488 10.34 -10.80 6.06
N VAL A 489 9.11 -10.46 5.65
CA VAL A 489 8.75 -10.28 4.24
C VAL A 489 7.71 -9.18 4.06
N GLY A 490 7.61 -8.59 2.87
CA GLY A 490 6.58 -7.62 2.54
C GLY A 490 6.80 -6.24 3.18
N TRP A 491 5.73 -5.60 3.61
CA TRP A 491 5.78 -4.22 4.12
C TRP A 491 6.47 -4.09 5.48
N VAL A 492 6.37 -5.08 6.37
CA VAL A 492 7.14 -5.10 7.61
C VAL A 492 8.65 -5.19 7.37
N LYS A 493 9.08 -5.75 6.22
CA LYS A 493 10.49 -5.81 5.79
C LYS A 493 10.97 -4.53 5.11
N ARG A 494 10.19 -3.99 4.16
CA ARG A 494 10.61 -2.93 3.21
C ARG A 494 10.02 -1.55 3.49
N GLY A 495 9.07 -1.46 4.40
CA GLY A 495 8.15 -0.33 4.53
C GLY A 495 6.98 -0.43 3.54
N PRO A 496 5.92 0.37 3.74
CA PRO A 496 4.65 0.27 3.03
C PRO A 496 4.70 0.96 1.66
N THR A 497 5.55 0.43 0.78
CA THR A 497 5.68 0.88 -0.60
C THR A 497 5.73 -0.33 -1.56
N GLY A 498 5.24 -0.10 -2.77
CA GLY A 498 5.15 -1.11 -3.82
C GLY A 498 3.74 -1.71 -3.94
N ILE A 499 3.50 -2.32 -5.09
CA ILE A 499 2.24 -2.98 -5.45
C ILE A 499 2.26 -4.45 -4.99
N ILE A 500 1.14 -5.17 -5.20
CA ILE A 500 1.02 -6.61 -4.86
C ILE A 500 2.21 -7.42 -5.40
N GLY A 501 2.55 -7.26 -6.69
CA GLY A 501 3.64 -7.99 -7.33
C GLY A 501 5.04 -7.69 -6.78
N THR A 502 5.25 -6.54 -6.12
CA THR A 502 6.53 -6.23 -5.46
C THR A 502 6.80 -7.20 -4.29
N ASN A 503 5.75 -7.76 -3.69
CA ASN A 503 5.90 -8.72 -2.60
C ASN A 503 6.38 -10.09 -3.08
N LEU A 504 6.16 -10.46 -4.35
CA LEU A 504 6.66 -11.71 -4.92
C LEU A 504 8.19 -11.73 -4.93
N VAL A 505 8.82 -10.68 -5.47
CA VAL A 505 10.30 -10.54 -5.50
C VAL A 505 10.87 -10.46 -4.08
N CYS A 506 10.14 -9.81 -3.17
CA CYS A 506 10.53 -9.72 -1.76
C CYS A 506 10.51 -11.10 -1.07
N ALA A 507 9.49 -11.92 -1.37
CA ALA A 507 9.38 -13.29 -0.89
C ALA A 507 10.50 -14.18 -1.45
N ASP A 508 10.84 -14.04 -2.72
CA ASP A 508 11.94 -14.78 -3.35
C ASP A 508 13.27 -14.55 -2.61
N GLN A 509 13.58 -13.30 -2.29
CA GLN A 509 14.80 -12.96 -1.54
C GLN A 509 14.80 -13.56 -0.12
N THR A 510 13.68 -13.48 0.59
CA THR A 510 13.57 -14.02 1.95
C THR A 510 13.68 -15.56 1.93
N VAL A 511 13.05 -16.24 0.98
CA VAL A 511 13.14 -17.71 0.85
C VAL A 511 14.53 -18.16 0.42
N ALA A 512 15.23 -17.39 -0.43
CA ALA A 512 16.63 -17.65 -0.75
C ALA A 512 17.53 -17.58 0.51
N SER A 513 17.26 -16.63 1.41
CA SER A 513 17.98 -16.52 2.70
C SER A 513 17.70 -17.74 3.60
N ILE A 514 16.44 -18.20 3.68
CA ILE A 514 16.07 -19.42 4.42
C ILE A 514 16.80 -20.65 3.84
N ALA A 515 16.89 -20.75 2.52
CA ALA A 515 17.57 -21.87 1.86
C ALA A 515 19.09 -21.87 2.04
N GLU A 516 19.71 -20.70 2.12
CA GLU A 516 21.11 -20.58 2.50
C GLU A 516 21.34 -21.00 3.96
N ASP A 517 20.48 -20.55 4.88
CA ASP A 517 20.59 -20.89 6.30
C ASP A 517 20.34 -22.38 6.57
N GLU A 518 19.42 -23.01 5.84
CA GLU A 518 19.18 -24.47 5.92
C GLU A 518 20.40 -25.26 5.46
N LYS A 519 21.02 -24.88 4.33
CA LYS A 519 22.25 -25.53 3.82
C LYS A 519 23.43 -25.41 4.78
N GLN A 520 23.49 -24.31 5.54
CA GLN A 520 24.51 -24.07 6.55
C GLN A 520 24.18 -24.71 7.91
N GLY A 521 23.01 -25.37 8.05
CA GLY A 521 22.58 -25.96 9.32
C GLY A 521 22.24 -24.92 10.40
N LEU A 522 21.91 -23.69 10.00
CA LEU A 522 21.61 -22.58 10.92
C LEU A 522 20.15 -22.52 11.34
N LEU A 523 19.26 -23.25 10.66
CA LEU A 523 17.87 -23.37 11.09
C LEU A 523 17.80 -24.13 12.43
N PRO A 524 17.07 -23.61 13.42
CA PRO A 524 16.81 -24.32 14.67
C PRO A 524 16.30 -25.75 14.42
N SER A 525 16.96 -26.70 15.07
CA SER A 525 16.49 -28.08 15.20
C SER A 525 16.29 -28.34 16.69
N THR A 526 15.08 -28.10 17.18
CA THR A 526 14.73 -28.44 18.57
C THR A 526 14.12 -29.84 18.61
N GLU A 527 14.40 -30.59 19.67
CA GLU A 527 13.66 -31.84 19.97
C GLU A 527 12.15 -31.58 20.13
N SER A 528 11.78 -30.32 20.41
CA SER A 528 10.41 -29.82 20.56
C SER A 528 9.76 -29.32 19.26
N ASN A 529 10.39 -29.50 18.09
CA ASN A 529 9.85 -29.06 16.80
C ASN A 529 8.61 -29.90 16.43
N LYS A 530 7.50 -29.54 17.07
CA LYS A 530 6.19 -30.17 16.90
C LYS A 530 5.41 -29.56 15.74
N GLY A 531 5.92 -28.48 15.11
CA GLY A 531 5.30 -27.76 14.01
C GLY A 531 3.82 -27.48 14.28
N THR A 532 3.00 -27.83 13.29
CA THR A 532 1.54 -27.74 13.33
C THR A 532 0.92 -28.40 14.57
N ILE A 533 1.42 -29.57 14.99
CA ILE A 533 0.86 -30.28 16.16
C ILE A 533 1.07 -29.47 17.43
N GLY A 534 2.26 -28.85 17.58
CA GLY A 534 2.58 -28.00 18.72
C GLY A 534 1.65 -26.78 18.80
N LEU A 535 1.47 -26.10 17.67
CA LEU A 535 0.55 -24.96 17.59
C LEU A 535 -0.90 -25.36 17.90
N MET A 536 -1.38 -26.46 17.30
CA MET A 536 -2.74 -26.96 17.56
C MET A 536 -2.98 -27.29 19.04
N GLN A 537 -2.02 -27.96 19.69
CA GLN A 537 -2.11 -28.29 21.11
C GLN A 537 -2.17 -27.02 21.98
N LEU A 538 -1.33 -26.01 21.67
CA LEU A 538 -1.33 -24.74 22.39
C LEU A 538 -2.66 -24.00 22.24
N LEU A 539 -3.16 -23.86 21.01
CA LEU A 539 -4.41 -23.15 20.72
C LEU A 539 -5.62 -23.87 21.34
N SER A 540 -5.64 -25.20 21.34
CA SER A 540 -6.67 -26.00 22.00
C SER A 540 -6.63 -25.83 23.51
N HIS A 541 -5.46 -25.89 24.14
CA HIS A 541 -5.29 -25.67 25.58
C HIS A 541 -5.74 -24.27 26.00
N ARG A 542 -5.52 -23.25 25.13
CA ARG A 542 -5.99 -21.87 25.35
C ARG A 542 -7.45 -21.64 24.94
N GLN A 543 -8.14 -22.66 24.45
CA GLN A 543 -9.52 -22.58 23.96
C GLN A 543 -9.73 -21.47 22.91
N THR A 544 -8.70 -21.19 22.11
CA THR A 544 -8.76 -20.17 21.06
C THR A 544 -9.75 -20.60 19.98
N GLN A 545 -10.67 -19.70 19.60
CA GLN A 545 -11.63 -19.96 18.54
C GLN A 545 -10.97 -19.78 17.17
N VAL A 546 -10.42 -20.87 16.62
CA VAL A 546 -9.69 -20.82 15.35
C VAL A 546 -10.64 -20.97 14.16
N VAL A 547 -10.32 -20.27 13.07
CA VAL A 547 -10.94 -20.47 11.75
C VAL A 547 -9.91 -21.08 10.82
N ASP A 548 -10.09 -22.35 10.48
CA ASP A 548 -9.29 -23.00 9.44
C ASP A 548 -9.74 -22.59 8.04
N PHE A 549 -9.07 -23.09 7.00
CA PHE A 549 -9.40 -22.67 5.63
C PHE A 549 -10.80 -23.14 5.18
N GLU A 550 -11.29 -24.27 5.69
CA GLU A 550 -12.65 -24.72 5.37
C GLU A 550 -13.70 -23.87 6.09
N GLY A 551 -13.47 -23.50 7.34
CA GLY A 551 -14.27 -22.50 8.05
C GLY A 551 -14.31 -21.17 7.32
N TRP A 552 -13.18 -20.72 6.75
CA TRP A 552 -13.16 -19.57 5.85
C TRP A 552 -13.99 -19.80 4.58
N ASN A 553 -13.91 -20.96 3.94
CA ASN A 553 -14.72 -21.28 2.75
C ASN A 553 -16.23 -21.22 3.04
N LYS A 554 -16.67 -21.63 4.23
CA LYS A 554 -18.06 -21.47 4.70
C LYS A 554 -18.45 -20.00 4.79
N ILE A 555 -17.64 -19.17 5.43
CA ILE A 555 -17.85 -17.71 5.49
C ILE A 555 -17.91 -17.13 4.08
N ALA A 556 -16.94 -17.44 3.22
CA ALA A 556 -16.86 -16.91 1.86
C ALA A 556 -18.06 -17.30 0.99
N ARG A 557 -18.58 -18.52 1.12
CA ARG A 557 -19.82 -18.96 0.44
C ARG A 557 -21.02 -18.13 0.89
N GLU A 558 -21.14 -17.87 2.19
CA GLU A 558 -22.22 -17.05 2.73
C GLU A 558 -22.13 -15.59 2.24
N GLU A 559 -20.93 -15.02 2.18
CA GLU A 559 -20.73 -13.68 1.60
C GLU A 559 -21.19 -13.60 0.14
N VAL A 560 -20.83 -14.60 -0.67
CA VAL A 560 -21.23 -14.68 -2.08
C VAL A 560 -22.75 -14.84 -2.19
N ARG A 561 -23.36 -15.70 -1.36
CA ARG A 561 -24.83 -15.89 -1.33
C ARG A 561 -25.56 -14.58 -1.02
N ARG A 562 -25.11 -13.83 0.00
CA ARG A 562 -25.66 -12.51 0.35
C ARG A 562 -25.44 -11.48 -0.75
N GLY A 563 -24.27 -11.51 -1.39
CA GLY A 563 -23.97 -10.65 -2.54
C GLY A 563 -24.92 -10.90 -3.70
N ALA A 564 -25.18 -12.16 -4.05
CA ALA A 564 -26.07 -12.53 -5.14
C ALA A 564 -27.50 -11.98 -4.95
N LEU A 565 -28.02 -12.00 -3.71
CA LEU A 565 -29.32 -11.40 -3.37
C LEU A 565 -29.38 -9.88 -3.60
N LYS A 566 -28.22 -9.22 -3.61
CA LYS A 566 -28.07 -7.77 -3.81
C LYS A 566 -27.50 -7.39 -5.18
N GLY A 567 -27.25 -8.37 -6.06
CA GLY A 567 -26.60 -8.12 -7.36
C GLY A 567 -25.11 -7.76 -7.26
N LYS A 568 -24.43 -8.19 -6.18
CA LYS A 568 -23.01 -7.94 -5.90
C LYS A 568 -22.18 -9.22 -6.01
N PRO A 569 -20.86 -9.14 -6.25
CA PRO A 569 -19.97 -10.31 -6.21
C PRO A 569 -19.95 -10.99 -4.84
N ARG A 570 -20.11 -10.20 -3.77
CA ARG A 570 -20.23 -10.64 -2.38
C ARG A 570 -20.76 -9.51 -1.51
N GLU A 571 -21.36 -9.85 -0.38
CA GLU A 571 -21.61 -8.93 0.73
C GLU A 571 -20.75 -9.39 1.92
N LYS A 572 -19.81 -8.55 2.34
CA LYS A 572 -18.82 -8.93 3.36
C LYS A 572 -19.47 -9.01 4.74
N ILE A 573 -19.10 -10.03 5.52
CA ILE A 573 -19.54 -10.15 6.90
C ILE A 573 -18.62 -9.31 7.78
N LEU A 574 -19.23 -8.38 8.53
CA LEU A 574 -18.51 -7.35 9.26
C LEU A 574 -18.24 -7.76 10.72
N SER A 575 -19.05 -8.65 11.29
CA SER A 575 -18.89 -9.12 12.66
C SER A 575 -17.98 -10.35 12.74
N ILE A 576 -16.95 -10.28 13.59
CA ILE A 576 -16.10 -11.43 13.92
C ILE A 576 -16.94 -12.54 14.58
N GLU A 577 -17.86 -12.19 15.48
CA GLU A 577 -18.72 -13.18 16.14
C GLU A 577 -19.57 -13.96 15.12
N GLU A 578 -20.12 -13.27 14.13
CA GLU A 578 -20.90 -13.89 13.06
C GLU A 578 -20.04 -14.79 12.18
N MET A 579 -18.83 -14.32 11.79
CA MET A 579 -17.87 -15.14 11.06
C MET A 579 -17.53 -16.42 11.81
N LEU A 580 -17.32 -16.34 13.14
CA LEU A 580 -17.00 -17.48 13.99
C LEU A 580 -18.19 -18.44 14.18
N LYS A 581 -19.43 -17.97 14.08
CA LYS A 581 -20.61 -18.85 14.05
C LYS A 581 -20.70 -19.60 12.73
N LEU A 582 -20.51 -18.89 11.62
CA LEU A 582 -20.60 -19.46 10.26
C LEU A 582 -19.46 -20.43 9.94
N SER A 583 -18.25 -20.18 10.43
CA SER A 583 -17.12 -21.09 10.21
C SER A 583 -17.35 -22.49 10.81
N ARG A 584 -18.25 -22.59 11.80
CA ARG A 584 -18.61 -23.82 12.50
C ARG A 584 -19.96 -24.40 12.08
N ALA A 585 -20.72 -23.73 11.22
CA ALA A 585 -22.00 -24.23 10.74
C ALA A 585 -21.79 -25.45 9.83
N ASP A 586 -22.57 -26.51 10.03
CA ASP A 586 -22.48 -27.76 9.26
C ASP A 586 -23.00 -27.64 7.83
#